data_AF-A0A958P5V0-F1
#
_entry.id   AF-A0A958P5V0-F1
#
_cell.length_a   1.000
_cell.length_b   1.000
_cell.length_c   1.000
_cell.angle_alpha   90.00
_cell.angle_beta   90.00
_cell.angle_gamma   90.00
#
_symmetry.space_group_name_H-M   'P 1'
#
loop_
_entity.id
_entity.type
_entity.pdbx_description
1 polymer ?
#
loop_
_entity_poly.entity_id
_entity_poly.type
_entity_poly.pdbx_seq_one_letter_code
_entity_poly.pdbx_strand_id
1 'polypeptide(L)'
;MNFDIELNENEVLDKSIDMLIAQIGANEKVTKLLIEYAEKKADDEQSWHIEKDLKDFSKNLLKEDGEKYLQTLKNLTVDDFDNIKNDITKDVKEFEEKVKSLSEKVLQEIQNKRIEEDSFSRSFYPAYWKKVQKFTDFSPTATMLKIINGEQNWYAQKVDAHQKDLIDAHEQELIAWFNDLQVFLTEHESNYRINLLLIKNLYNLAVLNEIEKLIAEYKKENSVLSISDFNKRIAQIVASEPMPFIYERLGERYQHYLIDEFQDTSIVQWHNLIPLVDNSLAGGNYSMIVGDAKQAIYRFRGGEVEQIIKLPNIYNHNNNQILLERQQAFIRNHSPEDLKANYRSKAEIVDFNNRFFNFISNHLSEDYKHIYENLAQEFNPENKGGGVAIDFIDTENNDEFDELTYQKITAIIEETTNSNNQYKLEDIAILTRDNKNGSAIASELLGKGIPVVSSESLLLNSSKEVQFVLNVFHYLANPNEVSFQLPILNYLINHQFQEDQLIDVYQAKNAETLNYYLVQKNISIDYQTIANYSLYELTEYIIKHFGLDGEVNIYLQFFLDKVQEYTSRFDNSVINFLEWW
;
A
#
# COMPACT_ATOMS: atom_id res chain seq x y z
N MET A 1 -10.14 33.28 5.41
CA MET A 1 -10.63 31.89 5.27
C MET A 1 -9.76 31.07 6.21
N ASN A 2 -10.37 30.48 7.23
CA ASN A 2 -9.68 29.52 8.09
C ASN A 2 -9.86 28.16 7.41
N PHE A 3 -8.76 27.52 7.04
CA PHE A 3 -8.76 26.13 6.59
C PHE A 3 -8.31 25.30 7.77
N ASP A 4 -8.97 24.18 8.01
CA ASP A 4 -8.46 23.17 8.92
C ASP A 4 -7.47 22.29 8.14
N ILE A 5 -6.26 22.16 8.71
CA ILE A 5 -5.20 21.34 8.11
C ILE A 5 -5.50 19.90 8.53
N GLU A 6 -5.90 19.08 7.56
CA GLU A 6 -6.18 17.67 7.80
C GLU A 6 -4.89 16.87 7.68
N LEU A 7 -4.58 16.12 8.73
CA LEU A 7 -3.41 15.27 8.82
C LEU A 7 -3.70 13.86 8.29
N ASN A 8 -4.96 13.44 8.32
CA ASN A 8 -5.37 12.09 7.93
C ASN A 8 -5.98 12.06 6.53
N GLU A 9 -5.14 11.90 5.51
CA GLU A 9 -5.61 11.79 4.12
C GLU A 9 -6.52 10.56 3.88
N ASN A 10 -6.40 9.52 4.70
CA ASN A 10 -7.27 8.34 4.61
C ASN A 10 -8.71 8.68 5.00
N GLU A 11 -8.92 9.61 5.94
CA GLU A 11 -10.27 10.00 6.36
C GLU A 11 -11.02 10.73 5.24
N VAL A 12 -10.32 11.66 4.57
CA VAL A 12 -10.85 12.35 3.39
C VAL A 12 -11.16 11.33 2.28
N LEU A 13 -10.29 10.35 2.08
CA LEU A 13 -10.49 9.28 1.10
C LEU A 13 -11.72 8.43 1.44
N ASP A 14 -11.86 8.00 2.69
CA ASP A 14 -12.98 7.19 3.17
C ASP A 14 -14.31 7.92 2.97
N LYS A 15 -14.40 9.19 3.38
CA LYS A 15 -15.62 10.00 3.15
C LYS A 15 -15.93 10.20 1.67
N SER A 16 -14.91 10.33 0.82
CA SER A 16 -15.12 10.47 -0.63
C SER A 16 -15.62 9.18 -1.27
N ILE A 17 -15.20 8.02 -0.75
CA ILE A 17 -15.72 6.71 -1.17
C ILE A 17 -17.16 6.53 -0.70
N ASP A 18 -17.49 6.92 0.53
CA ASP A 18 -18.87 6.91 1.02
C ASP A 18 -19.77 7.79 0.14
N MET A 19 -19.29 8.97 -0.27
CA MET A 19 -19.98 9.85 -1.23
C MET A 19 -20.19 9.16 -2.58
N LEU A 20 -19.20 8.41 -3.09
CA LEU A 20 -19.33 7.67 -4.34
C LEU A 20 -20.40 6.57 -4.24
N ILE A 21 -20.38 5.82 -3.15
CA ILE A 21 -21.35 4.73 -2.88
C ILE A 21 -22.75 5.31 -2.72
N ALA A 22 -22.90 6.45 -2.06
CA ALA A 22 -24.19 7.14 -1.91
C ALA A 22 -24.80 7.60 -3.25
N GLN A 23 -24.01 7.71 -4.32
CA GLN A 23 -24.51 8.03 -5.66
C GLN A 23 -25.13 6.81 -6.38
N ILE A 24 -24.96 5.59 -5.85
CA ILE A 24 -25.59 4.39 -6.41
C ILE A 24 -27.11 4.55 -6.39
N GLY A 25 -27.75 4.35 -7.55
CA GLY A 25 -29.19 4.50 -7.74
C GLY A 25 -29.66 5.95 -7.92
N ALA A 26 -28.87 6.95 -7.51
CA ALA A 26 -29.17 8.36 -7.74
C ALA A 26 -28.55 8.89 -9.04
N ASN A 27 -27.35 8.42 -9.40
CA ASN A 27 -26.64 8.76 -10.62
C ASN A 27 -26.50 7.53 -11.51
N GLU A 28 -27.25 7.48 -12.61
CA GLU A 28 -27.27 6.33 -13.52
C GLU A 28 -25.87 5.99 -14.08
N LYS A 29 -25.03 6.99 -14.33
CA LYS A 29 -23.69 6.79 -14.91
C LYS A 29 -22.72 6.18 -13.92
N VAL A 30 -22.67 6.73 -12.71
CA VAL A 30 -21.84 6.19 -11.61
C VAL A 30 -22.32 4.80 -11.21
N THR A 31 -23.64 4.59 -11.19
CA THR A 31 -24.23 3.28 -10.94
C THR A 31 -23.78 2.26 -11.99
N LYS A 32 -23.86 2.60 -13.28
CA LYS A 32 -23.38 1.73 -14.37
C LYS A 32 -21.88 1.43 -14.23
N LEU A 33 -21.07 2.45 -13.96
CA LEU A 33 -19.63 2.32 -13.78
C LEU A 33 -19.28 1.34 -12.65
N LEU A 34 -19.94 1.46 -11.50
CA LEU A 34 -19.69 0.61 -10.34
C LEU A 34 -20.18 -0.83 -10.55
N ILE A 35 -21.28 -1.02 -11.29
CA ILE A 35 -21.74 -2.36 -11.70
C ILE A 35 -20.69 -3.01 -12.61
N GLU A 36 -20.23 -2.30 -13.65
CA GLU A 36 -19.23 -2.83 -14.59
C GLU A 36 -17.88 -3.10 -13.89
N TYR A 37 -17.52 -2.30 -12.89
CA TYR A 37 -16.36 -2.56 -12.03
C TYR A 37 -16.54 -3.84 -11.21
N ALA A 38 -17.72 -4.05 -10.61
CA ALA A 38 -18.03 -5.23 -9.81
C ALA A 38 -18.10 -6.52 -10.65
N GLU A 39 -18.74 -6.48 -11.81
CA GLU A 39 -18.84 -7.62 -12.73
C GLU A 39 -17.45 -8.10 -13.16
N LYS A 40 -16.57 -7.17 -13.51
CA LYS A 40 -15.20 -7.48 -13.90
C LYS A 40 -14.39 -8.12 -12.77
N LYS A 41 -14.60 -7.69 -11.54
CA LYS A 41 -13.95 -8.27 -10.36
C LYS A 41 -14.41 -9.71 -10.12
N ALA A 42 -15.70 -9.96 -10.32
CA ALA A 42 -16.25 -11.32 -10.27
C ALA A 42 -15.65 -12.22 -11.37
N ASP A 43 -15.48 -11.70 -12.59
CA ASP A 43 -14.83 -12.42 -13.70
C ASP A 43 -13.35 -12.75 -13.41
N ASP A 44 -12.65 -11.89 -12.67
CA ASP A 44 -11.25 -12.09 -12.23
C ASP A 44 -11.12 -12.99 -10.97
N GLU A 45 -12.19 -13.68 -10.55
CA GLU A 45 -12.27 -14.52 -9.31
C GLU A 45 -11.95 -13.75 -8.00
N GLN A 46 -12.21 -12.44 -7.97
CA GLN A 46 -11.96 -11.59 -6.80
C GLN A 46 -13.20 -11.43 -5.91
N SER A 47 -12.98 -10.96 -4.68
CA SER A 47 -14.03 -10.72 -3.69
C SER A 47 -15.10 -9.75 -4.21
N TRP A 48 -16.37 -10.00 -3.86
CA TRP A 48 -17.50 -9.13 -4.21
C TRP A 48 -17.60 -7.88 -3.32
N HIS A 49 -16.77 -7.76 -2.27
CA HIS A 49 -16.76 -6.60 -1.36
C HIS A 49 -16.14 -5.37 -2.02
N ILE A 50 -16.92 -4.68 -2.85
CA ILE A 50 -16.51 -3.52 -3.65
C ILE A 50 -15.91 -2.41 -2.77
N GLU A 51 -16.49 -2.12 -1.62
CA GLU A 51 -16.08 -0.99 -0.77
C GLU A 51 -14.63 -1.12 -0.28
N LYS A 52 -14.26 -2.30 0.24
CA LYS A 52 -12.90 -2.57 0.72
C LYS A 52 -11.89 -2.50 -0.43
N ASP A 53 -12.24 -3.10 -1.57
CA ASP A 53 -11.42 -3.07 -2.77
C ASP A 53 -11.22 -1.65 -3.30
N LEU A 54 -12.28 -0.84 -3.31
CA LEU A 54 -12.22 0.57 -3.69
C LEU A 54 -11.33 1.35 -2.72
N LYS A 55 -11.46 1.13 -1.41
CA LYS A 55 -10.58 1.75 -0.40
C LYS A 55 -9.12 1.39 -0.63
N ASP A 56 -8.82 0.11 -0.77
CA ASP A 56 -7.44 -0.34 -0.98
C ASP A 56 -6.86 0.14 -2.32
N PHE A 57 -7.68 0.15 -3.37
CA PHE A 57 -7.25 0.63 -4.67
C PHE A 57 -7.05 2.16 -4.69
N SER A 58 -7.92 2.91 -4.00
CA SER A 58 -7.88 4.38 -3.98
C SER A 58 -6.80 4.95 -3.08
N LYS A 59 -6.18 4.15 -2.20
CA LYS A 59 -4.92 4.51 -1.54
C LYS A 59 -3.80 4.86 -2.53
N ASN A 60 -3.90 4.42 -3.79
CA ASN A 60 -2.97 4.86 -4.83
C ASN A 60 -3.11 6.35 -5.17
N LEU A 61 -4.25 6.99 -4.90
CA LEU A 61 -4.43 8.45 -5.05
C LEU A 61 -3.54 9.23 -4.06
N LEU A 62 -3.22 8.62 -2.91
CA LEU A 62 -2.39 9.23 -1.85
C LEU A 62 -0.88 9.18 -2.17
N LYS A 63 -0.48 8.46 -3.21
CA LYS A 63 0.93 8.38 -3.63
C LYS A 63 1.27 9.58 -4.51
N GLU A 64 2.33 10.31 -4.17
CA GLU A 64 2.78 11.49 -4.94
C GLU A 64 2.99 11.19 -6.44
N ASP A 65 3.51 10.01 -6.79
CA ASP A 65 3.73 9.60 -8.18
C ASP A 65 2.42 9.43 -8.99
N GLY A 66 1.33 9.03 -8.33
CA GLY A 66 0.05 8.74 -8.98
C GLY A 66 -0.66 10.01 -9.47
N GLU A 67 -0.50 11.11 -8.75
CA GLU A 67 -1.18 12.37 -9.01
C GLU A 67 -0.87 12.96 -10.39
N LYS A 68 0.39 12.84 -10.86
CA LYS A 68 0.78 13.32 -12.19
C LYS A 68 -0.08 12.70 -13.29
N TYR A 69 -0.37 11.41 -13.16
CA TYR A 69 -1.20 10.70 -14.12
C TYR A 69 -2.68 11.05 -13.93
N LEU A 70 -3.16 11.17 -12.68
CA LEU A 70 -4.53 11.57 -12.39
C LEU A 70 -4.88 12.97 -12.91
N GLN A 71 -3.93 13.91 -12.89
CA GLN A 71 -4.14 15.23 -13.49
C GLN A 71 -4.44 15.15 -15.00
N THR A 72 -3.88 14.16 -15.71
CA THR A 72 -4.20 13.96 -17.14
C THR A 72 -5.61 13.39 -17.35
N LEU A 73 -6.15 12.70 -16.35
CA LEU A 73 -7.48 12.07 -16.38
C LEU A 73 -8.58 12.99 -15.85
N LYS A 74 -8.24 14.03 -15.08
CA LYS A 74 -9.17 14.90 -14.35
C LYS A 74 -10.34 15.44 -15.18
N ASN A 75 -10.09 15.74 -16.44
CA ASN A 75 -11.09 16.31 -17.35
C ASN A 75 -11.93 15.25 -18.09
N LEU A 76 -11.57 13.97 -17.98
CA LEU A 76 -12.34 12.88 -18.56
C LEU A 76 -13.61 12.65 -17.74
N THR A 77 -14.70 12.44 -18.45
CA THR A 77 -16.00 12.04 -17.90
C THR A 77 -16.16 10.53 -18.02
N VAL A 78 -17.15 9.97 -17.31
CA VAL A 78 -17.52 8.56 -17.45
C VAL A 78 -17.85 8.21 -18.92
N ASP A 79 -18.49 9.13 -19.66
CA ASP A 79 -18.80 8.93 -21.09
C ASP A 79 -17.53 8.86 -21.94
N ASP A 80 -16.49 9.62 -21.60
CA ASP A 80 -15.21 9.56 -22.32
C ASP A 80 -14.54 8.20 -22.12
N PHE A 81 -14.61 7.63 -20.92
CA PHE A 81 -14.12 6.28 -20.65
C PHE A 81 -14.91 5.21 -21.44
N ASP A 82 -16.23 5.36 -21.56
CA ASP A 82 -17.07 4.49 -22.40
C ASP A 82 -16.66 4.59 -23.89
N ASN A 83 -16.42 5.81 -24.40
CA ASN A 83 -15.98 6.03 -25.78
C ASN A 83 -14.60 5.42 -26.03
N ILE A 84 -13.63 5.66 -25.13
CA ILE A 84 -12.29 5.07 -25.20
C ILE A 84 -12.38 3.54 -25.20
N LYS A 85 -13.24 2.96 -24.34
CA LYS A 85 -13.45 1.51 -24.29
C LYS A 85 -13.96 0.99 -25.64
N ASN A 86 -14.94 1.67 -26.22
CA ASN A 86 -15.54 1.26 -27.49
C ASN A 86 -14.52 1.29 -28.63
N ASP A 87 -13.70 2.33 -28.70
CA ASP A 87 -12.65 2.46 -29.71
C ASP A 87 -11.59 1.36 -29.55
N ILE A 88 -11.07 1.15 -28.34
CA ILE A 88 -10.07 0.11 -28.07
C ILE A 88 -10.64 -1.29 -28.33
N THR A 89 -11.90 -1.55 -27.95
CA THR A 89 -12.58 -2.83 -28.19
C THR A 89 -12.79 -3.08 -29.68
N LYS A 90 -13.04 -2.02 -30.46
CA LYS A 90 -13.15 -2.12 -31.91
C LYS A 90 -11.81 -2.51 -32.52
N ASP A 91 -10.71 -1.88 -32.12
CA ASP A 91 -9.36 -2.22 -32.61
C ASP A 91 -8.99 -3.67 -32.29
N VAL A 92 -9.32 -4.15 -31.08
CA VAL A 92 -9.13 -5.55 -30.66
C VAL A 92 -9.90 -6.50 -31.57
N LYS A 93 -11.18 -6.20 -31.85
CA LYS A 93 -12.02 -7.02 -32.74
C LYS A 93 -11.50 -7.01 -34.17
N GLU A 94 -11.09 -5.85 -34.70
CA GLU A 94 -10.55 -5.75 -36.06
C GLU A 94 -9.26 -6.59 -36.22
N PHE A 95 -8.39 -6.59 -35.22
CA PHE A 95 -7.21 -7.46 -35.18
C PHE A 95 -7.60 -8.95 -35.16
N GLU A 96 -8.51 -9.34 -34.25
CA GLU A 96 -8.95 -10.73 -34.11
C GLU A 96 -9.65 -11.25 -35.38
N GLU A 97 -10.52 -10.45 -35.99
CA GLU A 97 -11.17 -10.75 -37.27
C GLU A 97 -10.14 -10.91 -38.40
N LYS A 98 -9.11 -10.07 -38.44
CA LYS A 98 -8.05 -10.17 -39.45
C LYS A 98 -7.22 -11.45 -39.30
N VAL A 99 -6.77 -11.78 -38.08
CA VAL A 99 -6.02 -13.02 -37.81
C VAL A 99 -6.88 -14.24 -38.10
N LYS A 100 -8.14 -14.23 -37.67
CA LYS A 100 -9.09 -15.33 -37.88
C LYS A 100 -9.36 -15.54 -39.37
N SER A 101 -9.66 -14.48 -40.12
CA SER A 101 -9.94 -14.57 -41.56
C SER A 101 -8.73 -15.05 -42.36
N LEU A 102 -7.51 -14.60 -42.03
CA LEU A 102 -6.28 -15.12 -42.64
C LEU A 102 -6.11 -16.62 -42.37
N SER A 103 -6.30 -17.03 -41.12
CA SER A 103 -6.15 -18.43 -40.71
C SER A 103 -7.20 -19.34 -41.34
N GLU A 104 -8.47 -18.96 -41.33
CA GLU A 104 -9.55 -19.71 -41.96
C GLU A 104 -9.34 -19.84 -43.46
N LYS A 105 -8.90 -18.77 -44.14
CA LYS A 105 -8.56 -18.81 -45.56
C LYS A 105 -7.45 -19.83 -45.84
N VAL A 106 -6.36 -19.80 -45.09
CA VAL A 106 -5.24 -20.73 -45.30
C VAL A 106 -5.66 -22.18 -45.05
N LEU A 107 -6.41 -22.45 -43.98
CA LEU A 107 -6.90 -23.80 -43.69
C LEU A 107 -7.88 -24.30 -44.77
N GLN A 108 -8.75 -23.42 -45.30
CA GLN A 108 -9.63 -23.77 -46.43
C GLN A 108 -8.84 -24.04 -47.71
N GLU A 109 -7.80 -23.25 -48.01
CA GLU A 109 -6.96 -23.47 -49.18
C GLU A 109 -6.18 -24.80 -49.11
N ILE A 110 -5.69 -25.18 -47.93
CA ILE A 110 -5.07 -26.51 -47.70
C ILE A 110 -6.06 -27.62 -48.04
N GLN A 111 -7.32 -27.49 -47.58
CA GLN A 111 -8.38 -28.46 -47.88
C GLN A 111 -8.76 -28.48 -49.37
N ASN A 112 -8.88 -27.32 -50.01
CA ASN A 112 -9.22 -27.19 -51.44
C ASN A 112 -8.15 -27.84 -52.33
N LYS A 113 -6.88 -27.73 -51.94
CA LYS A 113 -5.74 -28.37 -52.59
C LYS A 113 -5.61 -29.86 -52.28
N ARG A 114 -6.52 -30.41 -51.45
CA ARG A 114 -6.56 -31.82 -51.02
C ARG A 114 -5.28 -32.28 -50.30
N ILE A 115 -4.61 -31.35 -49.61
CA ILE A 115 -3.46 -31.67 -48.77
C ILE A 115 -3.99 -32.13 -47.40
N GLU A 116 -3.61 -33.33 -46.97
CA GLU A 116 -4.03 -33.85 -45.67
C GLU A 116 -3.23 -33.21 -44.53
N GLU A 117 -3.86 -32.82 -43.43
CA GLU A 117 -3.19 -32.08 -42.35
C GLU A 117 -2.08 -32.90 -41.63
N ASP A 118 -2.24 -34.20 -41.56
CA ASP A 118 -1.26 -35.16 -41.02
C ASP A 118 -0.11 -35.43 -42.00
N SER A 119 -0.23 -34.98 -43.24
CA SER A 119 0.87 -35.04 -44.20
C SER A 119 2.00 -34.08 -43.88
N PHE A 120 1.70 -32.96 -43.19
CA PHE A 120 2.72 -32.05 -42.68
C PHE A 120 3.51 -32.68 -41.52
N SER A 121 4.78 -32.31 -41.41
CA SER A 121 5.67 -32.76 -40.34
C SER A 121 5.05 -32.48 -38.97
N ARG A 122 4.61 -33.54 -38.28
CA ARG A 122 3.87 -33.50 -37.00
C ARG A 122 2.66 -32.55 -37.02
N SER A 123 2.06 -32.32 -38.19
CA SER A 123 0.98 -31.34 -38.40
C SER A 123 1.32 -29.91 -37.97
N PHE A 124 2.60 -29.53 -37.87
CA PHE A 124 3.01 -28.24 -37.30
C PHE A 124 2.43 -27.03 -38.06
N TYR A 125 2.41 -27.10 -39.39
CA TYR A 125 1.90 -26.01 -40.22
C TYR A 125 0.41 -25.73 -39.98
N PRO A 126 -0.54 -26.68 -40.18
CA PRO A 126 -1.95 -26.44 -39.88
C PRO A 126 -2.22 -26.22 -38.38
N ALA A 127 -1.46 -26.84 -37.48
CA ALA A 127 -1.58 -26.61 -36.04
C ALA A 127 -1.22 -25.17 -35.65
N TYR A 128 -0.26 -24.53 -36.32
CA TYR A 128 0.09 -23.12 -36.09
C TYR A 128 -1.09 -22.20 -36.45
N TRP A 129 -1.71 -22.39 -37.61
CA TRP A 129 -2.89 -21.63 -38.02
C TRP A 129 -4.07 -21.81 -37.05
N LYS A 130 -4.30 -23.02 -36.53
CA LYS A 130 -5.29 -23.27 -35.47
C LYS A 130 -4.92 -22.64 -34.13
N LYS A 131 -3.63 -22.56 -33.80
CA LYS A 131 -3.12 -21.95 -32.56
C LYS A 131 -3.38 -20.44 -32.53
N VAL A 132 -3.05 -19.73 -33.62
CA VAL A 132 -3.20 -18.26 -33.66
C VAL A 132 -4.66 -17.78 -33.54
N GLN A 133 -5.63 -18.63 -33.90
CA GLN A 133 -7.06 -18.37 -33.69
C GLN A 133 -7.49 -18.36 -32.21
N LYS A 134 -6.63 -18.84 -31.30
CA LYS A 134 -6.89 -18.78 -29.85
C LYS A 134 -6.50 -17.45 -29.22
N PHE A 135 -5.78 -16.59 -29.96
CA PHE A 135 -5.31 -15.27 -29.54
C PHE A 135 -4.45 -15.22 -28.26
N THR A 136 -4.01 -16.37 -27.74
CA THR A 136 -3.18 -16.45 -26.51
C THR A 136 -1.69 -16.35 -26.81
N ASP A 137 -1.25 -16.95 -27.91
CA ASP A 137 0.17 -16.97 -28.32
C ASP A 137 0.28 -17.07 -29.84
N PHE A 138 0.91 -16.05 -30.44
CA PHE A 138 1.14 -15.94 -31.87
C PHE A 138 2.51 -16.47 -32.31
N SER A 139 3.37 -16.84 -31.36
CA SER A 139 4.75 -17.21 -31.63
C SER A 139 4.83 -18.52 -32.42
N PRO A 140 5.56 -18.55 -33.56
CA PRO A 140 5.85 -19.79 -34.25
C PRO A 140 6.81 -20.64 -33.42
N THR A 141 6.69 -21.97 -33.54
CA THR A 141 7.63 -22.88 -32.87
C THR A 141 8.97 -22.89 -33.62
N ALA A 142 10.07 -23.20 -32.92
CA ALA A 142 11.39 -23.34 -33.55
C ALA A 142 11.38 -24.32 -34.73
N THR A 143 10.57 -25.39 -34.64
CA THR A 143 10.41 -26.36 -35.73
C THR A 143 9.68 -25.78 -36.94
N MET A 144 8.67 -24.95 -36.72
CA MET A 144 7.96 -24.24 -37.81
C MET A 144 8.93 -23.33 -38.57
N LEU A 145 9.76 -22.57 -37.87
CA LEU A 145 10.76 -21.70 -38.48
C LEU A 145 11.79 -22.48 -39.30
N LYS A 146 12.26 -23.63 -38.80
CA LYS A 146 13.17 -24.50 -39.55
C LYS A 146 12.55 -25.04 -40.84
N ILE A 147 11.26 -25.36 -40.83
CA ILE A 147 10.54 -25.79 -42.04
C ILE A 147 10.44 -24.64 -43.05
N ILE A 148 10.03 -23.45 -42.60
CA ILE A 148 9.91 -22.25 -43.45
C ILE A 148 11.25 -21.82 -44.05
N ASN A 149 12.36 -21.97 -43.30
CA ASN A 149 13.71 -21.63 -43.75
C ASN A 149 14.38 -22.71 -44.61
N GLY A 150 13.70 -23.85 -44.87
CA GLY A 150 14.26 -24.96 -45.64
C GLY A 150 15.33 -25.77 -44.90
N GLU A 151 15.46 -25.61 -43.58
CA GLU A 151 16.37 -26.38 -42.73
C GLU A 151 15.79 -27.75 -42.32
N GLN A 152 14.48 -27.94 -42.51
CA GLN A 152 13.77 -29.16 -42.17
C GLN A 152 12.65 -29.46 -43.19
N ASN A 153 12.40 -30.74 -43.44
CA ASN A 153 11.38 -31.18 -44.40
C ASN A 153 9.95 -30.81 -43.98
N TRP A 154 9.12 -30.46 -44.97
CA TRP A 154 7.71 -30.11 -44.80
C TRP A 154 6.81 -31.27 -44.39
N TYR A 155 7.10 -32.50 -44.80
CA TYR A 155 6.21 -33.64 -44.65
C TYR A 155 6.58 -34.58 -43.49
N ALA A 156 5.59 -35.36 -43.05
CA ALA A 156 5.76 -36.40 -42.04
C ALA A 156 6.65 -37.57 -42.53
N GLN A 157 7.20 -38.36 -41.60
CA GLN A 157 8.08 -39.48 -41.93
C GLN A 157 7.38 -40.58 -42.76
N LYS A 158 6.06 -40.74 -42.58
CA LYS A 158 5.22 -41.70 -43.31
C LYS A 158 4.13 -40.92 -44.04
N VAL A 159 4.42 -40.52 -45.27
CA VAL A 159 3.49 -39.80 -46.15
C VAL A 159 3.60 -40.36 -47.56
N ASP A 160 2.49 -40.46 -48.28
CA ASP A 160 2.48 -40.94 -49.66
C ASP A 160 3.16 -39.95 -50.62
N ALA A 161 3.59 -40.44 -51.79
CA ALA A 161 4.31 -39.61 -52.76
C ALA A 161 3.43 -38.49 -53.34
N HIS A 162 2.12 -38.71 -53.45
CA HIS A 162 1.20 -37.73 -54.02
C HIS A 162 1.04 -36.51 -53.10
N GLN A 163 0.96 -36.71 -51.78
CA GLN A 163 0.90 -35.64 -50.78
C GLN A 163 2.20 -34.84 -50.72
N LYS A 164 3.37 -35.47 -50.93
CA LYS A 164 4.64 -34.74 -51.06
C LYS A 164 4.64 -33.81 -52.27
N ASP A 165 4.26 -34.33 -53.44
CA ASP A 165 4.21 -33.56 -54.68
C ASP A 165 3.24 -32.37 -54.55
N LEU A 166 2.11 -32.54 -53.86
CA LEU A 166 1.15 -31.46 -53.60
C LEU A 166 1.72 -30.37 -52.69
N ILE A 167 2.43 -30.75 -51.61
CA ILE A 167 3.06 -29.78 -50.72
C ILE A 167 4.18 -29.02 -51.45
N ASP A 168 4.98 -29.71 -52.26
CA ASP A 168 6.05 -29.10 -53.07
C ASP A 168 5.52 -28.10 -54.09
N ALA A 169 4.44 -28.48 -54.78
CA ALA A 169 3.80 -27.60 -55.76
C ALA A 169 3.28 -26.29 -55.15
N HIS A 170 3.00 -26.26 -53.84
CA HIS A 170 2.43 -25.12 -53.14
C HIS A 170 3.34 -24.52 -52.06
N GLU A 171 4.60 -24.95 -51.96
CA GLU A 171 5.53 -24.53 -50.91
C GLU A 171 5.68 -23.01 -50.85
N GLN A 172 5.89 -22.36 -52.00
CA GLN A 172 6.05 -20.90 -52.06
C GLN A 172 4.80 -20.14 -51.58
N GLU A 173 3.60 -20.68 -51.85
CA GLU A 173 2.35 -20.08 -51.41
C GLU A 173 2.15 -20.25 -49.90
N LEU A 174 2.52 -21.41 -49.34
CA LEU A 174 2.51 -21.66 -47.90
C LEU A 174 3.47 -20.71 -47.17
N ILE A 175 4.70 -20.56 -47.68
CA ILE A 175 5.67 -19.61 -47.12
C ILE A 175 5.15 -18.18 -47.20
N ALA A 176 4.56 -17.79 -48.34
CA ALA A 176 4.00 -16.45 -48.51
C ALA A 176 2.90 -16.16 -47.48
N TRP A 177 1.95 -17.08 -47.26
CA TRP A 177 0.91 -16.90 -46.26
C TRP A 177 1.46 -16.80 -44.83
N PHE A 178 2.45 -17.63 -44.50
CA PHE A 178 3.11 -17.54 -43.21
C PHE A 178 3.76 -16.16 -43.00
N ASN A 179 4.50 -15.68 -44.00
CA ASN A 179 5.17 -14.37 -43.95
C ASN A 179 4.18 -13.21 -43.86
N ASP A 180 3.08 -13.24 -44.62
CA ASP A 180 2.03 -12.23 -44.57
C ASP A 180 1.44 -12.10 -43.15
N LEU A 181 1.22 -13.23 -42.46
CA LEU A 181 0.79 -13.22 -41.07
C LEU A 181 1.88 -12.67 -40.14
N GLN A 182 3.16 -13.06 -40.32
CA GLN A 182 4.25 -12.56 -39.48
C GLN A 182 4.42 -11.04 -39.60
N VAL A 183 4.30 -10.49 -40.81
CA VAL A 183 4.36 -9.04 -41.04
C VAL A 183 3.23 -8.35 -40.28
N PHE A 184 1.99 -8.84 -40.44
CA PHE A 184 0.83 -8.29 -39.74
C PHE A 184 0.99 -8.35 -38.21
N LEU A 185 1.46 -9.48 -37.67
CA LEU A 185 1.70 -9.64 -36.23
C LEU A 185 2.80 -8.69 -35.74
N THR A 186 3.89 -8.53 -36.49
CA THR A 186 5.00 -7.62 -36.13
C THR A 186 4.52 -6.17 -36.03
N GLU A 187 3.59 -5.75 -36.89
CA GLU A 187 3.06 -4.38 -36.91
C GLU A 187 1.97 -4.14 -35.85
N HIS A 188 1.15 -5.15 -35.54
CA HIS A 188 -0.10 -4.93 -34.78
C HIS A 188 -0.21 -5.68 -33.44
N GLU A 189 0.57 -6.73 -33.20
CA GLU A 189 0.45 -7.56 -31.99
C GLU A 189 0.72 -6.75 -30.71
N SER A 190 1.71 -5.85 -30.72
CA SER A 190 2.02 -5.02 -29.56
C SER A 190 0.84 -4.12 -29.16
N ASN A 191 0.20 -3.48 -30.14
CA ASN A 191 -0.98 -2.65 -29.90
C ASN A 191 -2.16 -3.49 -29.40
N TYR A 192 -2.39 -4.67 -29.99
CA TYR A 192 -3.41 -5.60 -29.53
C TYR A 192 -3.22 -5.98 -28.05
N ARG A 193 -2.00 -6.35 -27.65
CA ARG A 193 -1.67 -6.71 -26.26
C ARG A 193 -1.85 -5.52 -25.30
N ILE A 194 -1.42 -4.33 -25.71
CA ILE A 194 -1.62 -3.10 -24.93
C ILE A 194 -3.12 -2.82 -24.77
N ASN A 195 -3.90 -2.92 -25.85
CA ASN A 195 -5.34 -2.68 -25.83
C ASN A 195 -6.08 -3.63 -24.87
N LEU A 196 -5.71 -4.92 -24.84
CA LEU A 196 -6.24 -5.86 -23.85
C LEU A 196 -5.92 -5.45 -22.41
N LEU A 197 -4.67 -5.03 -22.15
CA LEU A 197 -4.25 -4.55 -20.82
C LEU A 197 -4.96 -3.26 -20.42
N LEU A 198 -5.21 -2.35 -21.37
CA LEU A 198 -5.96 -1.12 -21.15
C LEU A 198 -7.41 -1.42 -20.81
N ILE A 199 -8.10 -2.27 -21.59
CA ILE A 199 -9.47 -2.72 -21.29
C ILE A 199 -9.53 -3.33 -19.89
N LYS A 200 -8.51 -4.13 -19.49
CA LYS A 200 -8.43 -4.71 -18.15
C LYS A 200 -8.27 -3.69 -17.02
N ASN A 201 -7.84 -2.46 -17.28
CA ASN A 201 -7.64 -1.45 -16.22
C ASN A 201 -8.50 -0.19 -16.37
N LEU A 202 -9.23 -0.04 -17.47
CA LEU A 202 -9.94 1.21 -17.80
C LEU A 202 -11.00 1.60 -16.77
N TYR A 203 -11.82 0.65 -16.31
CA TYR A 203 -12.84 0.91 -15.29
C TYR A 203 -12.25 1.26 -13.93
N ASN A 204 -11.12 0.65 -13.59
CA ASN A 204 -10.41 0.99 -12.37
C ASN A 204 -9.96 2.47 -12.42
N LEU A 205 -9.44 2.91 -13.57
CA LEU A 205 -9.07 4.32 -13.79
C LEU A 205 -10.28 5.27 -13.77
N ALA A 206 -11.40 4.87 -14.36
CA ALA A 206 -12.62 5.65 -14.35
C ALA A 206 -13.14 5.86 -12.91
N VAL A 207 -13.16 4.80 -12.10
CA VAL A 207 -13.56 4.90 -10.70
C VAL A 207 -12.59 5.78 -9.90
N LEU A 208 -11.27 5.62 -10.07
CA LEU A 208 -10.29 6.50 -9.41
C LEU A 208 -10.48 7.97 -9.76
N ASN A 209 -10.78 8.26 -11.03
CA ASN A 209 -11.01 9.63 -11.48
C ASN A 209 -12.27 10.24 -10.86
N GLU A 210 -13.34 9.46 -10.67
CA GLU A 210 -14.53 9.93 -9.96
C GLU A 210 -14.26 10.13 -8.46
N ILE A 211 -13.51 9.23 -7.82
CA ILE A 211 -13.11 9.40 -6.41
C ILE A 211 -12.27 10.66 -6.23
N GLU A 212 -11.33 10.94 -7.13
CA GLU A 212 -10.50 12.16 -7.08
C GLU A 212 -11.34 13.45 -7.20
N LYS A 213 -12.38 13.43 -8.03
CA LYS A 213 -13.34 14.55 -8.12
C LYS A 213 -14.09 14.75 -6.80
N LEU A 214 -14.52 13.66 -6.17
CA LEU A 214 -15.22 13.70 -4.88
C LEU A 214 -14.30 14.14 -3.74
N ILE A 215 -13.02 13.73 -3.74
CA ILE A 215 -12.02 14.25 -2.80
C ILE A 215 -11.90 15.77 -2.94
N ALA A 216 -11.83 16.28 -4.17
CA ALA A 216 -11.75 17.72 -4.41
C ALA A 216 -13.02 18.47 -3.98
N GLU A 217 -14.20 17.86 -4.17
CA GLU A 217 -15.47 18.40 -3.70
C GLU A 217 -15.56 18.41 -2.17
N TYR A 218 -15.29 17.28 -1.52
CA TYR A 218 -15.28 17.14 -0.06
C TYR A 218 -14.34 18.14 0.60
N LYS A 219 -13.09 18.26 0.10
CA LYS A 219 -12.12 19.24 0.60
C LYS A 219 -12.63 20.68 0.48
N LYS A 220 -13.30 21.00 -0.63
CA LYS A 220 -13.86 22.33 -0.87
C LYS A 220 -15.05 22.63 0.03
N GLU A 221 -15.99 21.69 0.19
CA GLU A 221 -17.18 21.86 1.01
C GLU A 221 -16.86 21.98 2.49
N ASN A 222 -15.93 21.16 2.97
CA ASN A 222 -15.53 21.13 4.38
C ASN A 222 -14.39 22.10 4.71
N SER A 223 -13.92 22.90 3.74
CA SER A 223 -12.77 23.80 3.90
C SER A 223 -11.52 23.09 4.47
N VAL A 224 -11.34 21.83 4.08
CA VAL A 224 -10.24 20.98 4.49
C VAL A 224 -9.09 21.12 3.50
N LEU A 225 -7.89 21.29 4.02
CA LEU A 225 -6.66 21.29 3.21
C LEU A 225 -5.71 20.23 3.75
N SER A 226 -5.30 19.26 2.91
CA SER A 226 -4.27 18.31 3.31
C SER A 226 -2.89 18.99 3.37
N ILE A 227 -1.97 18.45 4.16
CA ILE A 227 -0.56 18.90 4.17
C ILE A 227 0.04 18.85 2.76
N SER A 228 -0.27 17.79 2.01
CA SER A 228 0.21 17.60 0.64
C SER A 228 -0.30 18.70 -0.29
N ASP A 229 -1.58 19.06 -0.21
CA ASP A 229 -2.16 20.18 -0.97
C ASP A 229 -1.53 21.52 -0.58
N PHE A 230 -1.27 21.71 0.71
CA PHE A 230 -0.62 22.92 1.21
C PHE A 230 0.79 23.07 0.61
N ASN A 231 1.62 22.02 0.69
CA ASN A 231 2.96 22.02 0.12
C ASN A 231 2.94 22.28 -1.39
N LYS A 232 2.01 21.68 -2.14
CA LYS A 232 1.86 21.90 -3.58
C LYS A 232 1.45 23.33 -3.91
N ARG A 233 0.53 23.93 -3.16
CA ARG A 233 0.11 25.32 -3.37
C ARG A 233 1.26 26.28 -3.17
N ILE A 234 2.08 26.07 -2.13
CA ILE A 234 3.31 26.83 -1.93
C ILE A 234 4.25 26.62 -3.12
N ALA A 235 4.46 25.38 -3.57
CA ALA A 235 5.34 25.08 -4.70
C ALA A 235 4.90 25.77 -5.99
N GLN A 236 3.60 25.80 -6.26
CA GLN A 236 3.04 26.50 -7.43
C GLN A 236 3.28 28.01 -7.36
N ILE A 237 3.12 28.63 -6.18
CA ILE A 237 3.40 30.05 -5.97
C ILE A 237 4.90 30.32 -6.13
N VAL A 238 5.75 29.45 -5.57
CA VAL A 238 7.23 29.53 -5.68
C VAL A 238 7.71 29.42 -7.11
N ALA A 239 7.09 28.52 -7.89
CA ALA A 239 7.49 28.25 -9.27
C ALA A 239 7.00 29.32 -10.24
N SER A 240 5.93 30.06 -9.91
CA SER A 240 5.35 31.08 -10.78
C SER A 240 5.87 32.49 -10.49
N GLU A 241 6.26 32.78 -9.25
CA GLU A 241 6.71 34.11 -8.83
C GLU A 241 8.20 34.10 -8.46
N PRO A 242 9.02 35.03 -9.00
CA PRO A 242 10.44 35.12 -8.67
C PRO A 242 10.71 35.36 -7.18
N MET A 243 9.84 36.13 -6.52
CA MET A 243 9.94 36.44 -5.09
C MET A 243 8.53 36.60 -4.50
N PRO A 244 7.88 35.50 -4.08
CA PRO A 244 6.57 35.56 -3.46
C PRO A 244 6.62 36.36 -2.15
N PHE A 245 5.64 37.23 -1.89
CA PHE A 245 5.57 38.09 -0.69
C PHE A 245 5.74 37.34 0.64
N ILE A 246 5.33 36.07 0.69
CA ILE A 246 5.54 35.18 1.84
C ILE A 246 7.03 35.07 2.20
N TYR A 247 7.89 34.96 1.19
CA TYR A 247 9.34 34.83 1.37
C TYR A 247 10.04 36.14 1.70
N GLU A 248 9.49 37.29 1.28
CA GLU A 248 9.94 38.59 1.76
C GLU A 248 9.74 38.69 3.28
N ARG A 249 8.55 38.35 3.76
CA ARG A 249 8.25 38.39 5.21
C ARG A 249 9.01 37.34 6.00
N LEU A 250 9.16 36.13 5.48
CA LEU A 250 9.87 35.05 6.16
C LEU A 250 11.39 35.25 6.13
N GLY A 251 11.94 35.74 5.01
CA GLY A 251 13.37 36.01 4.86
C GLY A 251 13.87 37.16 5.74
N GLU A 252 13.02 38.14 6.03
CA GLU A 252 13.32 39.18 7.04
C GLU A 252 13.32 38.63 8.47
N ARG A 253 12.53 37.59 8.74
CA ARG A 253 12.41 36.99 10.08
C ARG A 253 13.46 35.93 10.35
N TYR A 254 13.73 35.06 9.37
CA TYR A 254 14.64 33.93 9.47
C TYR A 254 15.76 34.11 8.46
N GLN A 255 16.96 34.35 8.99
CA GLN A 255 18.16 34.59 8.18
C GLN A 255 19.01 33.33 8.01
N HIS A 256 18.87 32.37 8.93
CA HIS A 256 19.65 31.13 8.97
C HIS A 256 18.72 29.92 8.88
N TYR A 257 19.11 28.92 8.09
CA TYR A 257 18.34 27.69 7.90
C TYR A 257 19.17 26.47 8.28
N LEU A 258 18.66 25.67 9.21
CA LEU A 258 19.26 24.41 9.62
C LEU A 258 18.23 23.31 9.31
N ILE A 259 18.55 22.44 8.37
CA ILE A 259 17.68 21.37 7.91
C ILE A 259 18.31 20.06 8.33
N ASP A 260 17.66 19.36 9.26
CA ASP A 260 18.07 18.04 9.73
C ASP A 260 17.25 16.95 9.04
N GLU A 261 17.72 15.70 9.06
CA GLU A 261 17.09 14.55 8.40
C GLU A 261 16.72 14.79 6.93
N PHE A 262 17.60 15.47 6.18
CA PHE A 262 17.31 15.89 4.81
C PHE A 262 16.98 14.74 3.85
N GLN A 263 17.48 13.52 4.13
CA GLN A 263 17.16 12.34 3.33
C GLN A 263 15.65 12.00 3.30
N ASP A 264 14.89 12.46 4.30
CA ASP A 264 13.45 12.22 4.43
C ASP A 264 12.60 13.40 3.94
N THR A 265 13.25 14.46 3.43
CA THR A 265 12.56 15.62 2.85
C THR A 265 12.03 15.27 1.46
N SER A 266 10.74 15.51 1.19
CA SER A 266 10.19 15.27 -0.15
C SER A 266 10.66 16.33 -1.16
N ILE A 267 10.61 16.01 -2.45
CA ILE A 267 11.01 16.92 -3.53
C ILE A 267 10.24 18.25 -3.44
N VAL A 268 8.93 18.17 -3.17
CA VAL A 268 8.06 19.35 -3.05
C VAL A 268 8.46 20.21 -1.86
N GLN A 269 8.74 19.58 -0.70
CA GLN A 269 9.20 20.29 0.50
C GLN A 269 10.53 21.00 0.24
N TRP A 270 11.49 20.31 -0.37
CA TRP A 270 12.78 20.92 -0.69
C TRP A 270 12.61 22.09 -1.65
N HIS A 271 11.85 21.93 -2.73
CA HIS A 271 11.59 23.00 -3.70
C HIS A 271 10.93 24.25 -3.05
N ASN A 272 10.10 24.06 -2.03
CA ASN A 272 9.51 25.15 -1.25
C ASN A 272 10.49 25.89 -0.35
N LEU A 273 11.58 25.23 0.08
CA LEU A 273 12.62 25.80 0.93
C LEU A 273 13.73 26.48 0.12
N ILE A 274 13.96 26.07 -1.12
CA ILE A 274 14.98 26.65 -2.01
C ILE A 274 14.97 28.19 -2.08
N PRO A 275 13.82 28.89 -2.23
CA PRO A 275 13.80 30.36 -2.24
C PRO A 275 14.34 30.99 -0.94
N LEU A 276 14.07 30.35 0.20
CA LEU A 276 14.49 30.82 1.51
C LEU A 276 15.98 30.64 1.72
N VAL A 277 16.49 29.45 1.35
CA VAL A 277 17.92 29.14 1.43
C VAL A 277 18.70 30.03 0.46
N ASP A 278 18.20 30.24 -0.77
CA ASP A 278 18.80 31.14 -1.74
C ASP A 278 18.88 32.59 -1.21
N ASN A 279 17.78 33.12 -0.66
CA ASN A 279 17.77 34.45 -0.06
C ASN A 279 18.73 34.57 1.14
N SER A 280 18.77 33.56 2.02
CA SER A 280 19.72 33.48 3.13
C SER A 280 21.17 33.58 2.64
N LEU A 281 21.54 32.76 1.65
CA LEU A 281 22.88 32.72 1.08
C LEU A 281 23.23 34.03 0.35
N ALA A 282 22.28 34.63 -0.37
CA ALA A 282 22.47 35.93 -1.03
C ALA A 282 22.72 37.05 -0.02
N GLY A 283 22.10 36.98 1.16
CA GLY A 283 22.35 37.87 2.29
C GLY A 283 23.67 37.62 3.04
N GLY A 284 24.46 36.62 2.65
CA GLY A 284 25.69 36.23 3.33
C GLY A 284 25.46 35.48 4.65
N ASN A 285 24.27 34.94 4.85
CA ASN A 285 23.90 34.21 6.05
C ASN A 285 24.22 32.71 5.93
N TYR A 286 24.27 32.04 7.09
CA TYR A 286 24.54 30.61 7.19
C TYR A 286 23.31 29.73 6.91
N SER A 287 23.47 28.71 6.07
CA SER A 287 22.49 27.64 5.86
C SER A 287 23.20 26.28 5.90
N MET A 288 22.62 25.32 6.62
CA MET A 288 23.19 23.98 6.83
C MET A 288 22.14 22.91 6.54
N ILE A 289 22.57 21.87 5.83
CA ILE A 289 21.79 20.67 5.56
C ILE A 289 22.54 19.50 6.18
N VAL A 290 21.85 18.72 7.00
CA VAL A 290 22.35 17.51 7.65
C VAL A 290 21.43 16.35 7.25
N GLY A 291 22.04 15.22 6.94
CA GLY A 291 21.29 14.00 6.63
C GLY A 291 22.21 12.84 6.32
N ASP A 292 21.62 11.66 6.20
CA ASP A 292 22.33 10.42 5.90
C ASP A 292 21.56 9.63 4.85
N ALA A 293 22.11 9.54 3.64
CA ALA A 293 21.51 8.78 2.54
C ALA A 293 21.22 7.31 2.91
N LYS A 294 21.97 6.72 3.85
CA LYS A 294 21.76 5.35 4.34
C LYS A 294 20.47 5.18 5.14
N GLN A 295 19.97 6.26 5.74
CA GLN A 295 18.83 6.26 6.66
C GLN A 295 17.51 6.64 5.97
N ALA A 296 17.54 6.83 4.64
CA ALA A 296 16.36 7.14 3.84
C ALA A 296 15.37 5.96 3.83
N ILE A 297 14.42 5.94 4.77
CA ILE A 297 13.41 4.88 4.91
C ILE A 297 11.99 5.36 4.58
N TYR A 298 11.79 6.66 4.35
CA TYR A 298 10.49 7.28 4.07
C TYR A 298 10.18 7.44 2.57
N ARG A 299 10.71 6.57 1.70
CA ARG A 299 10.41 6.59 0.24
C ARG A 299 8.92 6.50 -0.07
N PHE A 300 8.16 5.76 0.74
CA PHE A 300 6.70 5.65 0.59
C PHE A 300 5.94 6.98 0.85
N ARG A 301 6.62 8.00 1.41
CA ARG A 301 6.11 9.36 1.59
C ARG A 301 6.77 10.39 0.65
N GLY A 302 7.44 9.93 -0.41
CA GLY A 302 8.09 10.80 -1.40
C GLY A 302 9.49 11.30 -1.02
N GLY A 303 10.10 10.76 0.05
CA GLY A 303 11.51 10.99 0.36
C GLY A 303 12.42 10.32 -0.68
N GLU A 304 13.24 11.11 -1.36
CA GLU A 304 14.09 10.64 -2.46
C GLU A 304 15.57 10.85 -2.11
N VAL A 305 16.30 9.75 -1.93
CA VAL A 305 17.70 9.72 -1.50
C VAL A 305 18.64 10.41 -2.50
N GLU A 306 18.25 10.47 -3.76
CA GLU A 306 18.95 11.17 -4.82
C GLU A 306 19.07 12.67 -4.53
N GLN A 307 18.18 13.25 -3.72
CA GLN A 307 18.24 14.66 -3.34
C GLN A 307 19.50 14.97 -2.54
N ILE A 308 19.79 14.19 -1.51
CA ILE A 308 20.99 14.40 -0.68
C ILE A 308 22.27 14.05 -1.45
N ILE A 309 22.24 12.99 -2.27
CA ILE A 309 23.41 12.56 -3.05
C ILE A 309 23.78 13.60 -4.13
N LYS A 310 22.79 14.25 -4.75
CA LYS A 310 23.04 15.17 -5.86
C LYS A 310 23.39 16.59 -5.42
N LEU A 311 23.31 16.91 -4.14
CA LEU A 311 23.74 18.21 -3.62
C LEU A 311 25.17 18.53 -4.09
N PRO A 312 25.43 19.79 -4.51
CA PRO A 312 24.56 20.97 -4.43
C PRO A 312 23.59 21.13 -5.62
N ASN A 313 23.51 20.18 -6.54
CA ASN A 313 22.56 20.23 -7.65
C ASN A 313 21.14 19.90 -7.17
N ILE A 314 20.15 20.62 -7.68
CA ILE A 314 18.75 20.40 -7.33
C ILE A 314 18.24 19.19 -8.11
N TYR A 315 17.85 18.12 -7.40
CA TYR A 315 17.24 16.96 -8.03
C TYR A 315 15.82 17.25 -8.55
N ASN A 316 15.44 16.57 -9.64
CA ASN A 316 14.13 16.62 -10.27
C ASN A 316 13.59 18.05 -10.53
N HIS A 317 14.46 18.96 -10.99
CA HIS A 317 14.09 20.35 -11.28
C HIS A 317 13.20 20.52 -12.52
N ASN A 318 12.92 19.45 -13.30
CA ASN A 318 12.03 19.45 -14.47
C ASN A 318 12.31 20.56 -15.50
N ASN A 319 13.59 20.91 -15.72
CA ASN A 319 14.01 22.04 -16.56
C ASN A 319 13.39 23.41 -16.17
N ASN A 320 12.97 23.57 -14.92
CA ASN A 320 12.50 24.85 -14.40
C ASN A 320 13.67 25.83 -14.32
N GLN A 321 13.57 26.93 -15.09
CA GLN A 321 14.62 27.92 -15.21
C GLN A 321 14.91 28.64 -13.89
N ILE A 322 13.89 28.94 -13.07
CA ILE A 322 14.05 29.61 -11.77
C ILE A 322 14.83 28.72 -10.81
N LEU A 323 14.53 27.42 -10.76
CA LEU A 323 15.28 26.48 -9.92
C LEU A 323 16.74 26.37 -10.38
N LEU A 324 16.99 26.30 -11.68
CA LEU A 324 18.36 26.25 -12.23
C LEU A 324 19.17 27.52 -11.94
N GLU A 325 18.53 28.69 -11.96
CA GLU A 325 19.16 29.95 -11.56
C GLU A 325 19.54 29.95 -10.08
N ARG A 326 18.63 29.51 -9.20
CA ARG A 326 18.89 29.39 -7.75
C ARG A 326 19.93 28.33 -7.41
N GLN A 327 20.02 27.24 -8.18
CA GLN A 327 21.06 26.21 -8.01
C GLN A 327 22.47 26.80 -8.02
N GLN A 328 22.70 27.87 -8.79
CA GLN A 328 24.01 28.51 -8.87
C GLN A 328 24.44 29.08 -7.51
N ALA A 329 23.51 29.55 -6.68
CA ALA A 329 23.83 30.00 -5.32
C ALA A 329 24.29 28.83 -4.44
N PHE A 330 23.67 27.66 -4.56
CA PHE A 330 24.08 26.47 -3.81
C PHE A 330 25.45 26.00 -4.24
N ILE A 331 25.72 25.90 -5.55
CA ILE A 331 27.04 25.52 -6.07
C ILE A 331 28.15 26.46 -5.56
N ARG A 332 27.90 27.78 -5.52
CA ARG A 332 28.88 28.76 -5.05
C ARG A 332 29.18 28.67 -3.55
N ASN A 333 28.21 28.26 -2.75
CA ASN A 333 28.30 28.22 -1.28
C ASN A 333 28.45 26.81 -0.72
N HIS A 334 28.56 25.80 -1.58
CA HIS A 334 28.62 24.40 -1.16
C HIS A 334 29.94 24.09 -0.44
N SER A 335 29.82 23.58 0.78
CA SER A 335 30.95 23.11 1.60
C SER A 335 30.56 21.79 2.27
N PRO A 336 30.83 20.63 1.63
CA PRO A 336 30.45 19.33 2.20
C PRO A 336 31.37 18.96 3.37
N GLU A 337 30.79 18.44 4.45
CA GLU A 337 31.51 17.91 5.61
C GLU A 337 31.03 16.49 5.94
N ASP A 338 31.96 15.53 5.97
CA ASP A 338 31.66 14.13 6.29
C ASP A 338 31.99 13.81 7.74
N LEU A 339 30.97 13.44 8.53
CA LEU A 339 31.13 13.00 9.92
C LEU A 339 31.38 11.49 9.99
N LYS A 340 32.65 11.09 10.04
CA LYS A 340 33.05 9.66 10.01
C LYS A 340 32.97 8.96 11.36
N ALA A 341 33.19 9.68 12.45
CA ALA A 341 33.31 9.09 13.78
C ALA A 341 31.95 8.78 14.42
N ASN A 342 31.75 7.53 14.83
CA ASN A 342 30.61 7.09 15.62
C ASN A 342 30.91 7.22 17.12
N TYR A 343 30.09 8.02 17.81
CA TYR A 343 30.17 8.22 19.26
C TYR A 343 29.01 7.57 20.02
N ARG A 344 28.08 6.91 19.31
CA ARG A 344 26.83 6.36 19.88
C ARG A 344 26.97 4.91 20.32
N SER A 345 27.68 4.10 19.53
CA SER A 345 27.65 2.65 19.62
C SER A 345 28.98 2.06 20.08
N LYS A 346 28.92 0.84 20.62
CA LYS A 346 30.09 0.04 20.98
C LYS A 346 30.86 -0.40 19.73
N ALA A 347 32.17 -0.60 19.89
CA ALA A 347 33.08 -0.94 18.81
C ALA A 347 32.62 -2.17 18.01
N GLU A 348 32.13 -3.20 18.69
CA GLU A 348 31.67 -4.45 18.07
C GLU A 348 30.43 -4.24 17.17
N ILE A 349 29.53 -3.32 17.54
CA ILE A 349 28.33 -3.01 16.75
C ILE A 349 28.72 -2.22 15.49
N VAL A 350 29.60 -1.22 15.61
CA VAL A 350 30.03 -0.42 14.46
C VAL A 350 30.83 -1.27 13.48
N ASP A 351 31.75 -2.10 13.99
CA ASP A 351 32.54 -3.03 13.17
C ASP A 351 31.66 -4.03 12.42
N PHE A 352 30.67 -4.63 13.09
CA PHE A 352 29.72 -5.53 12.44
C PHE A 352 28.98 -4.83 11.30
N ASN A 353 28.40 -3.65 11.54
CA ASN A 353 27.65 -2.91 10.53
C ASN A 353 28.54 -2.51 9.34
N ASN A 354 29.76 -2.03 9.60
CA ASN A 354 30.73 -1.71 8.55
C ASN A 354 31.00 -2.94 7.65
N ARG A 355 31.25 -4.11 8.25
CA ARG A 355 31.49 -5.35 7.49
C ARG A 355 30.26 -5.83 6.75
N PHE A 356 29.09 -5.80 7.40
CA PHE A 356 27.83 -6.28 6.84
C PHE A 356 27.39 -5.45 5.64
N PHE A 357 27.30 -4.12 5.77
CA PHE A 357 26.86 -3.27 4.67
C PHE A 357 27.88 -3.19 3.53
N ASN A 358 29.18 -3.31 3.81
CA ASN A 358 30.19 -3.44 2.76
C ASN A 358 30.06 -4.76 1.97
N PHE A 359 29.60 -5.84 2.61
CA PHE A 359 29.31 -7.09 1.91
C PHE A 359 28.04 -6.96 1.05
N ILE A 360 26.96 -6.41 1.63
CA ILE A 360 25.66 -6.26 0.95
C ILE A 360 25.74 -5.30 -0.23
N SER A 361 26.47 -4.19 -0.12
CA SER A 361 26.58 -3.19 -1.20
C SER A 361 27.10 -3.75 -2.52
N ASN A 362 27.95 -4.77 -2.47
CA ASN A 362 28.47 -5.46 -3.67
C ASN A 362 27.41 -6.26 -4.42
N HIS A 363 26.22 -6.46 -3.83
CA HIS A 363 25.10 -7.20 -4.41
C HIS A 363 23.95 -6.26 -4.85
N LEU A 364 24.12 -4.93 -4.68
CA LEU A 364 23.16 -3.93 -5.13
C LEU A 364 23.43 -3.50 -6.58
N SER A 365 22.44 -2.88 -7.23
CA SER A 365 22.65 -2.25 -8.53
C SER A 365 23.65 -1.09 -8.44
N GLU A 366 24.27 -0.72 -9.55
CA GLU A 366 25.22 0.41 -9.60
C GLU A 366 24.60 1.73 -9.05
N ASP A 367 23.30 1.94 -9.29
CA ASP A 367 22.54 3.08 -8.77
C ASP A 367 22.38 3.08 -7.25
N TYR A 368 22.58 1.97 -6.55
CA TYR A 368 22.52 1.93 -5.08
C TYR A 368 23.88 1.67 -4.45
N LYS A 369 24.80 1.04 -5.19
CA LYS A 369 26.15 0.73 -4.72
C LYS A 369 26.94 1.98 -4.34
N HIS A 370 26.80 3.07 -5.10
CA HIS A 370 27.49 4.33 -4.81
C HIS A 370 27.04 4.99 -3.50
N ILE A 371 25.79 4.77 -3.07
CA ILE A 371 25.30 5.21 -1.75
C ILE A 371 26.13 4.57 -0.64
N TYR A 372 26.65 3.36 -0.91
CA TYR A 372 27.41 2.60 0.06
C TYR A 372 28.94 2.72 -0.04
N GLU A 373 29.45 3.57 -0.93
CA GLU A 373 30.88 3.83 -1.06
C GLU A 373 31.39 4.74 0.09
N ASN A 374 32.57 4.43 0.63
CA ASN A 374 33.25 5.20 1.68
C ASN A 374 32.47 5.37 3.01
N LEU A 375 31.53 4.49 3.30
CA LEU A 375 30.65 4.59 4.47
C LEU A 375 31.22 4.09 5.80
N ALA A 376 32.41 3.48 5.80
CA ALA A 376 32.94 2.86 7.00
C ALA A 376 33.07 3.91 8.11
N GLN A 377 32.29 3.72 9.18
CA GLN A 377 32.33 4.60 10.34
C GLN A 377 33.57 4.31 11.17
N GLU A 378 34.28 5.36 11.56
CA GLU A 378 35.37 5.28 12.53
C GLU A 378 34.77 5.07 13.92
N PHE A 379 35.39 4.24 14.74
CA PHE A 379 34.96 3.99 16.12
C PHE A 379 36.18 3.87 17.04
N ASN A 380 36.00 4.18 18.32
CA ASN A 380 37.04 3.99 19.32
C ASN A 380 37.20 2.49 19.64
N PRO A 381 38.35 1.85 19.35
CA PRO A 381 38.55 0.43 19.62
C PRO A 381 38.49 0.07 21.12
N GLU A 382 38.68 1.04 22.02
CA GLU A 382 38.59 0.85 23.47
C GLU A 382 37.14 0.90 23.99
N ASN A 383 36.17 1.38 23.20
CA ASN A 383 34.75 1.39 23.58
C ASN A 383 34.10 0.01 23.38
N LYS A 384 34.62 -0.99 24.09
CA LYS A 384 34.22 -2.40 23.99
C LYS A 384 33.01 -2.73 24.87
N GLY A 385 32.51 -3.95 24.69
CA GLY A 385 31.41 -4.52 25.48
C GLY A 385 30.06 -4.52 24.77
N GLY A 386 30.04 -4.31 23.45
CA GLY A 386 28.88 -4.59 22.61
C GLY A 386 28.91 -6.02 22.06
N GLY A 387 27.84 -6.40 21.36
CA GLY A 387 27.73 -7.68 20.68
C GLY A 387 26.61 -7.69 19.66
N VAL A 388 26.71 -8.60 18.69
CA VAL A 388 25.66 -8.88 17.71
C VAL A 388 25.46 -10.39 17.68
N ALA A 389 24.22 -10.83 17.88
CA ALA A 389 23.80 -12.22 17.77
C ALA A 389 22.83 -12.36 16.60
N ILE A 390 22.98 -13.42 15.82
CA ILE A 390 22.09 -13.75 14.71
C ILE A 390 21.62 -15.19 14.92
N ASP A 391 20.32 -15.35 15.11
CA ASP A 391 19.66 -16.64 15.28
C ASP A 391 18.92 -17.01 14.00
N PHE A 392 19.22 -18.18 13.45
CA PHE A 392 18.46 -18.79 12.36
C PHE A 392 17.48 -19.80 12.96
N ILE A 393 16.18 -19.57 12.79
CA ILE A 393 15.11 -20.44 13.28
C ILE A 393 14.64 -21.28 12.08
N ASP A 394 14.78 -22.60 12.19
CA ASP A 394 14.38 -23.57 11.16
C ASP A 394 13.04 -24.19 11.57
N THR A 395 11.99 -23.94 10.78
CA THR A 395 10.61 -24.39 11.07
C THR A 395 9.91 -24.86 9.81
N GLU A 396 8.92 -25.73 9.99
CA GLU A 396 8.14 -26.27 8.87
C GLU A 396 7.01 -25.33 8.43
N ASN A 397 6.58 -24.43 9.32
CA ASN A 397 5.53 -23.44 9.05
C ASN A 397 5.72 -22.12 9.83
N ASN A 398 4.90 -21.12 9.51
CA ASN A 398 4.98 -19.78 10.08
C ASN A 398 4.50 -19.70 11.54
N ASP A 399 3.53 -20.52 11.95
CA ASP A 399 3.00 -20.47 13.32
C ASP A 399 4.07 -20.97 14.32
N GLU A 400 4.79 -22.03 13.95
CA GLU A 400 5.94 -22.54 14.70
C GLU A 400 7.09 -21.53 14.76
N PHE A 401 7.32 -20.78 13.67
CA PHE A 401 8.30 -19.71 13.62
C PHE A 401 7.99 -18.61 14.63
N ASP A 402 6.74 -18.15 14.66
CA ASP A 402 6.29 -17.10 15.56
C ASP A 402 6.43 -17.53 17.02
N GLU A 403 5.97 -18.74 17.36
CA GLU A 403 6.06 -19.28 18.73
C GLU A 403 7.51 -19.37 19.23
N LEU A 404 8.41 -19.95 18.44
CA LEU A 404 9.83 -20.05 18.78
C LEU A 404 10.50 -18.68 18.87
N THR A 405 10.10 -17.74 18.03
CA THR A 405 10.58 -16.36 18.07
C THR A 405 10.18 -15.68 19.38
N TYR A 406 8.93 -15.80 19.82
CA TYR A 406 8.46 -15.23 21.09
C TYR A 406 9.16 -15.85 22.30
N GLN A 407 9.37 -17.17 22.28
CA GLN A 407 10.13 -17.87 23.31
C GLN A 407 11.57 -17.36 23.41
N LYS A 408 12.26 -17.19 22.28
CA LYS A 408 13.63 -16.64 22.22
C LYS A 408 13.69 -15.19 22.71
N ILE A 409 12.76 -14.33 22.26
CA ILE A 409 12.69 -12.93 22.71
C ILE A 409 12.54 -12.87 24.23
N THR A 410 11.60 -13.66 24.79
CA THR A 410 11.38 -13.72 26.24
C THR A 410 12.65 -14.16 26.96
N ALA A 411 13.30 -15.24 26.49
CA ALA A 411 14.53 -15.76 27.10
C ALA A 411 15.67 -14.73 27.07
N ILE A 412 15.82 -13.97 25.97
CA ILE A 412 16.83 -12.90 25.86
C ILE A 412 16.53 -11.77 26.86
N ILE A 413 15.26 -11.36 26.99
CA ILE A 413 14.87 -10.32 27.96
C ILE A 413 15.15 -10.80 29.39
N GLU A 414 14.76 -12.03 29.73
CA GLU A 414 15.01 -12.61 31.05
C GLU A 414 16.51 -12.75 31.33
N GLU A 415 17.30 -13.24 30.37
CA GLU A 415 18.76 -13.40 30.54
C GLU A 415 19.45 -12.05 30.75
N THR A 416 19.07 -11.03 29.98
CA THR A 416 19.67 -9.69 30.05
C THR A 416 19.25 -8.89 31.27
N THR A 417 18.05 -9.14 31.81
CA THR A 417 17.56 -8.49 33.03
C THR A 417 18.00 -9.21 34.31
N ASN A 418 18.06 -10.55 34.32
CA ASN A 418 18.43 -11.34 35.50
C ASN A 418 19.95 -11.45 35.72
N SER A 419 20.75 -11.38 34.67
CA SER A 419 22.21 -11.48 34.79
C SER A 419 22.78 -10.19 35.40
N ASN A 420 23.01 -10.19 36.71
CA ASN A 420 23.63 -9.09 37.49
C ASN A 420 22.91 -7.72 37.44
N ASN A 421 21.63 -7.63 37.04
CA ASN A 421 20.91 -6.36 36.86
C ASN A 421 21.63 -5.36 35.93
N GLN A 422 22.30 -5.83 34.88
CA GLN A 422 23.10 -4.94 34.03
C GLN A 422 22.23 -4.02 33.15
N TYR A 423 21.02 -4.44 32.78
CA TYR A 423 20.09 -3.67 31.95
C TYR A 423 18.68 -3.69 32.57
N LYS A 424 17.96 -2.58 32.40
CA LYS A 424 16.55 -2.46 32.76
C LYS A 424 15.68 -2.65 31.52
N LEU A 425 14.38 -2.88 31.72
CA LEU A 425 13.43 -2.98 30.62
C LEU A 425 13.38 -1.70 29.75
N GLU A 426 13.61 -0.53 30.34
CA GLU A 426 13.71 0.76 29.60
C GLU A 426 14.91 0.83 28.64
N ASP A 427 15.92 -0.03 28.82
CA ASP A 427 17.09 -0.11 27.95
C ASP A 427 16.88 -1.06 26.75
N ILE A 428 15.75 -1.79 26.70
CA ILE A 428 15.46 -2.81 25.69
C ILE A 428 14.43 -2.27 24.70
N ALA A 429 14.77 -2.32 23.41
CA ALA A 429 13.86 -2.00 22.32
C ALA A 429 13.72 -3.20 21.36
N ILE A 430 12.48 -3.53 20.99
CA ILE A 430 12.17 -4.55 19.99
C ILE A 430 11.69 -3.84 18.74
N LEU A 431 12.41 -4.03 17.63
CA LEU A 431 12.08 -3.42 16.34
C LEU A 431 11.46 -4.47 15.42
N THR A 432 10.25 -4.20 14.93
CA THR A 432 9.56 -5.04 13.94
C THR A 432 9.39 -4.29 12.63
N ARG A 433 9.23 -5.03 11.53
CA ARG A 433 8.98 -4.44 10.21
C ARG A 433 7.56 -3.88 10.08
N ASP A 434 6.60 -4.53 10.73
CA ASP A 434 5.19 -4.19 10.71
C ASP A 434 4.57 -4.23 12.10
N ASN A 435 3.43 -3.55 12.19
CA ASN A 435 2.63 -3.37 13.40
C ASN A 435 2.00 -4.67 13.88
N LYS A 436 1.67 -5.59 12.96
CA LYS A 436 1.04 -6.88 13.30
C LYS A 436 1.99 -7.70 14.17
N ASN A 437 3.24 -7.83 13.76
CA ASN A 437 4.27 -8.54 14.52
C ASN A 437 4.58 -7.83 15.84
N GLY A 438 4.67 -6.50 15.84
CA GLY A 438 4.89 -5.72 17.06
C GLY A 438 3.80 -5.91 18.10
N SER A 439 2.53 -5.88 17.66
CA SER A 439 1.37 -6.15 18.50
C SER A 439 1.36 -7.57 19.06
N ALA A 440 1.67 -8.58 18.23
CA ALA A 440 1.70 -9.97 18.69
C ALA A 440 2.79 -10.23 19.76
N ILE A 441 4.01 -9.71 19.55
CA ILE A 441 5.09 -9.80 20.53
C ILE A 441 4.71 -9.11 21.84
N ALA A 442 4.11 -7.92 21.75
CA ALA A 442 3.69 -7.18 22.94
C ALA A 442 2.61 -7.92 23.74
N SER A 443 1.63 -8.56 23.08
CA SER A 443 0.61 -9.37 23.76
C SER A 443 1.22 -10.56 24.49
N GLU A 444 2.17 -11.27 23.88
CA GLU A 444 2.88 -12.41 24.48
C GLU A 444 3.71 -11.99 25.70
N LEU A 445 4.43 -10.88 25.60
CA LEU A 445 5.23 -10.36 26.71
C LEU A 445 4.35 -9.91 27.89
N LEU A 446 3.24 -9.22 27.60
CA LEU A 446 2.26 -8.82 28.62
C LEU A 446 1.61 -10.05 29.28
N GLY A 447 1.31 -11.10 28.50
CA GLY A 447 0.81 -12.38 28.99
C GLY A 447 1.76 -13.08 29.97
N LYS A 448 3.07 -12.83 29.85
CA LYS A 448 4.12 -13.30 30.77
C LYS A 448 4.45 -12.32 31.90
N GLY A 449 3.72 -11.21 32.01
CA GLY A 449 3.92 -10.19 33.04
C GLY A 449 5.10 -9.25 32.78
N ILE A 450 5.63 -9.20 31.57
CA ILE A 450 6.68 -8.24 31.17
C ILE A 450 5.99 -6.98 30.65
N PRO A 451 6.19 -5.80 31.30
CA PRO A 451 5.55 -4.56 30.86
C PRO A 451 6.14 -4.09 29.52
N VAL A 452 5.26 -3.71 28.60
CA VAL A 452 5.62 -3.20 27.26
C VAL A 452 4.93 -1.86 27.02
N VAL A 453 5.64 -0.93 26.40
CA VAL A 453 5.06 0.31 25.86
C VAL A 453 4.97 0.16 24.35
N SER A 454 3.75 0.14 23.80
CA SER A 454 3.48 0.07 22.37
C SER A 454 2.51 1.18 21.96
N SER A 455 2.65 1.67 20.73
CA SER A 455 1.90 2.80 20.19
C SER A 455 0.50 2.45 19.63
N GLU A 456 -0.01 1.22 19.80
CA GLU A 456 -1.03 0.67 18.88
C GLU A 456 -2.35 0.18 19.50
N SER A 457 -3.44 0.49 18.79
CA SER A 457 -4.83 0.05 19.04
C SER A 457 -5.09 -1.44 18.77
N LEU A 458 -4.24 -2.10 17.96
CA LEU A 458 -4.37 -3.53 17.62
C LEU A 458 -4.22 -4.45 18.84
N LEU A 459 -3.34 -4.07 19.79
CA LEU A 459 -3.22 -4.71 21.10
C LEU A 459 -4.53 -4.63 21.89
N LEU A 460 -5.24 -3.50 21.80
CA LEU A 460 -6.51 -3.29 22.50
C LEU A 460 -7.59 -4.22 21.93
N ASN A 461 -7.67 -4.40 20.62
CA ASN A 461 -8.62 -5.34 20.00
C ASN A 461 -8.36 -6.82 20.38
N SER A 462 -7.17 -7.17 20.85
CA SER A 462 -6.88 -8.53 21.34
C SER A 462 -7.28 -8.78 22.80
N SER A 463 -7.49 -7.71 23.59
CA SER A 463 -7.92 -7.82 24.99
C SER A 463 -9.39 -8.22 25.08
N LYS A 464 -9.66 -9.27 25.86
CA LYS A 464 -11.04 -9.74 26.11
C LYS A 464 -11.87 -8.69 26.83
N GLU A 465 -11.24 -7.89 27.70
CA GLU A 465 -11.88 -6.83 28.46
C GLU A 465 -12.25 -5.65 27.55
N VAL A 466 -11.36 -5.24 26.65
CA VAL A 466 -11.67 -4.21 25.64
C VAL A 466 -12.77 -4.70 24.68
N GLN A 467 -12.66 -5.94 24.18
CA GLN A 467 -13.70 -6.55 23.36
C GLN A 467 -15.05 -6.61 24.09
N PHE A 468 -15.04 -6.89 25.39
CA PHE A 468 -16.26 -6.85 26.18
C PHE A 468 -16.89 -5.46 26.20
N VAL A 469 -16.10 -4.40 26.45
CA VAL A 469 -16.58 -3.02 26.44
C VAL A 469 -17.13 -2.63 25.06
N LEU A 470 -16.45 -3.01 23.97
CA LEU A 470 -16.93 -2.77 22.59
C LEU A 470 -18.23 -3.51 22.29
N ASN A 471 -18.38 -4.76 22.72
CA ASN A 471 -19.64 -5.49 22.56
C ASN A 471 -20.78 -4.82 23.36
N VAL A 472 -20.49 -4.28 24.55
CA VAL A 472 -21.48 -3.48 25.31
C VAL A 472 -21.84 -2.20 24.55
N PHE A 473 -20.88 -1.49 23.93
CA PHE A 473 -21.17 -0.37 23.05
C PHE A 473 -22.07 -0.74 21.88
N HIS A 474 -21.76 -1.84 21.17
CA HIS A 474 -22.62 -2.34 20.10
C HIS A 474 -24.03 -2.70 20.59
N TYR A 475 -24.15 -3.29 21.78
CA TYR A 475 -25.44 -3.57 22.39
C TYR A 475 -26.21 -2.29 22.75
N LEU A 476 -25.55 -1.27 23.29
CA LEU A 476 -26.19 0.02 23.59
C LEU A 476 -26.66 0.74 22.33
N ALA A 477 -25.89 0.65 21.24
CA ALA A 477 -26.26 1.21 19.94
C ALA A 477 -27.40 0.42 19.27
N ASN A 478 -27.36 -0.92 19.35
CA ASN A 478 -28.32 -1.83 18.71
C ASN A 478 -28.83 -2.91 19.68
N PRO A 479 -29.72 -2.57 20.65
CA PRO A 479 -30.13 -3.52 21.70
C PRO A 479 -30.86 -4.78 21.19
N ASN A 480 -31.46 -4.69 20.01
CA ASN A 480 -32.24 -5.78 19.40
C ASN A 480 -31.36 -6.79 18.65
N GLU A 481 -30.06 -6.52 18.46
CA GLU A 481 -29.18 -7.39 17.71
C GLU A 481 -28.58 -8.48 18.61
N VAL A 482 -28.93 -9.73 18.34
CA VAL A 482 -28.56 -10.89 19.18
C VAL A 482 -27.07 -11.23 19.06
N SER A 483 -26.44 -10.88 17.94
CA SER A 483 -25.01 -11.12 17.64
C SER A 483 -24.09 -10.55 18.73
N PHE A 484 -24.41 -9.38 19.28
CA PHE A 484 -23.62 -8.70 20.31
C PHE A 484 -23.98 -9.13 21.74
N GLN A 485 -25.16 -9.70 21.97
CA GLN A 485 -25.56 -10.19 23.30
C GLN A 485 -24.79 -11.46 23.69
N LEU A 486 -24.53 -12.35 22.73
CA LEU A 486 -23.85 -13.63 22.98
C LEU A 486 -22.40 -13.49 23.48
N PRO A 487 -21.53 -12.66 22.87
CA PRO A 487 -20.19 -12.40 23.37
C PRO A 487 -20.17 -11.84 24.80
N ILE A 488 -21.08 -10.92 25.13
CA ILE A 488 -21.21 -10.34 26.48
C ILE A 488 -21.55 -11.43 27.50
N LEU A 489 -22.56 -12.26 27.20
CA LEU A 489 -22.95 -13.38 28.06
C LEU A 489 -21.81 -14.39 28.22
N ASN A 490 -21.16 -14.76 27.12
CA ASN A 490 -20.05 -15.71 27.14
C ASN A 490 -18.89 -15.19 27.99
N TYR A 491 -18.57 -13.90 27.91
CA TYR A 491 -17.56 -13.28 28.75
C TYR A 491 -17.95 -13.33 30.24
N LEU A 492 -19.17 -12.89 30.59
CA LEU A 492 -19.63 -12.87 31.98
C LEU A 492 -19.67 -14.26 32.62
N ILE A 493 -20.16 -15.27 31.89
CA ILE A 493 -20.20 -16.65 32.35
C ILE A 493 -18.77 -17.17 32.58
N ASN A 494 -17.87 -17.00 31.62
CA ASN A 494 -16.52 -17.57 31.74
C ASN A 494 -15.62 -16.84 32.77
N HIS A 495 -15.89 -15.58 33.08
CA HIS A 495 -15.01 -14.77 33.94
C HIS A 495 -15.61 -14.40 35.31
N GLN A 496 -16.93 -14.28 35.44
CA GLN A 496 -17.57 -13.85 36.69
C GLN A 496 -18.55 -14.88 37.26
N PHE A 497 -19.22 -15.65 36.40
CA PHE A 497 -20.29 -16.59 36.79
C PHE A 497 -20.07 -17.98 36.20
N GLN A 498 -18.88 -18.56 36.46
CA GLN A 498 -18.42 -19.84 35.89
C GLN A 498 -19.28 -21.06 36.21
N GLU A 499 -20.22 -20.92 37.13
CA GLU A 499 -21.20 -21.95 37.50
C GLU A 499 -22.37 -22.06 36.52
N ASP A 500 -22.58 -21.05 35.66
CA ASP A 500 -23.68 -21.03 34.69
C ASP A 500 -23.26 -21.64 33.34
N GLN A 501 -24.22 -22.15 32.57
CA GLN A 501 -24.00 -22.58 31.18
C GLN A 501 -24.73 -21.68 30.19
N LEU A 502 -24.03 -21.28 29.13
CA LEU A 502 -24.55 -20.37 28.11
C LEU A 502 -25.84 -20.90 27.44
N ILE A 503 -25.93 -22.22 27.25
CA ILE A 503 -27.09 -22.88 26.63
C ILE A 503 -28.34 -22.72 27.51
N ASP A 504 -28.21 -22.86 28.83
CA ASP A 504 -29.33 -22.76 29.77
C ASP A 504 -29.85 -21.31 29.87
N VAL A 505 -28.92 -20.35 29.84
CA VAL A 505 -29.24 -18.91 29.84
C VAL A 505 -29.97 -18.51 28.56
N TYR A 506 -29.50 -19.00 27.41
CA TYR A 506 -30.11 -18.68 26.12
C TYR A 506 -31.51 -19.29 25.94
N GLN A 507 -31.71 -20.54 26.38
CA GLN A 507 -33.00 -21.23 26.28
C GLN A 507 -34.11 -20.61 27.14
N ALA A 508 -33.77 -19.84 28.19
CA ALA A 508 -34.75 -19.25 29.10
C ALA A 508 -35.58 -18.11 28.48
N LYS A 509 -34.97 -17.28 27.60
CA LYS A 509 -35.66 -16.20 26.86
C LYS A 509 -34.84 -15.76 25.64
N ASN A 510 -35.27 -16.11 24.43
CA ASN A 510 -34.51 -15.82 23.19
C ASN A 510 -34.43 -14.33 22.76
N ALA A 511 -35.36 -13.46 23.18
CA ALA A 511 -35.44 -12.07 22.65
C ALA A 511 -34.85 -11.00 23.59
N GLU A 512 -34.68 -11.31 24.89
CA GLU A 512 -34.17 -10.38 25.92
C GLU A 512 -33.18 -11.09 26.85
N THR A 513 -32.39 -12.02 26.29
CA THR A 513 -31.55 -12.93 27.07
C THR A 513 -30.58 -12.18 27.97
N LEU A 514 -29.90 -11.15 27.43
CA LEU A 514 -28.91 -10.39 28.18
C LEU A 514 -29.51 -9.64 29.35
N ASN A 515 -30.58 -8.86 29.13
CA ASN A 515 -31.23 -8.09 30.19
C ASN A 515 -31.79 -9.02 31.29
N TYR A 516 -32.40 -10.14 30.90
CA TYR A 516 -32.85 -11.15 31.85
C TYR A 516 -31.71 -11.71 32.71
N TYR A 517 -30.59 -12.06 32.08
CA TYR A 517 -29.43 -12.64 32.76
C TYR A 517 -28.76 -11.62 33.70
N LEU A 518 -28.59 -10.38 33.27
CA LEU A 518 -28.03 -9.31 34.10
C LEU A 518 -28.90 -9.08 35.36
N VAL A 519 -30.22 -9.02 35.21
CA VAL A 519 -31.15 -8.88 36.35
C VAL A 519 -31.04 -10.04 37.33
N GLN A 520 -30.91 -11.29 36.85
CA GLN A 520 -30.71 -12.45 37.74
C GLN A 520 -29.42 -12.37 38.55
N LYS A 521 -28.38 -11.74 37.99
CA LYS A 521 -27.08 -11.55 38.64
C LYS A 521 -26.97 -10.22 39.41
N ASN A 522 -28.09 -9.52 39.61
CA ASN A 522 -28.15 -8.19 40.24
C ASN A 522 -27.30 -7.12 39.54
N ILE A 523 -27.08 -7.26 38.23
CA ILE A 523 -26.45 -6.24 37.40
C ILE A 523 -27.58 -5.48 36.68
N SER A 524 -27.69 -4.18 36.92
CA SER A 524 -28.68 -3.33 36.26
C SER A 524 -28.02 -2.15 35.58
N ILE A 525 -28.23 -1.99 34.27
CA ILE A 525 -27.77 -0.81 33.53
C ILE A 525 -28.83 0.29 33.70
N ASP A 526 -28.44 1.44 34.25
CA ASP A 526 -29.33 2.60 34.37
C ASP A 526 -29.28 3.44 33.09
N TYR A 527 -30.16 3.10 32.15
CA TYR A 527 -30.29 3.79 30.86
C TYR A 527 -30.57 5.29 30.98
N GLN A 528 -31.21 5.76 32.07
CA GLN A 528 -31.50 7.19 32.24
C GLN A 528 -30.25 7.97 32.64
N THR A 529 -29.39 7.35 33.46
CA THR A 529 -28.15 7.97 33.92
C THR A 529 -27.09 7.97 32.82
N ILE A 530 -26.90 6.84 32.12
CA ILE A 530 -25.89 6.75 31.06
C ILE A 530 -26.22 7.59 29.81
N ALA A 531 -27.49 7.95 29.59
CA ALA A 531 -27.91 8.77 28.46
C ALA A 531 -27.29 10.19 28.48
N ASN A 532 -26.81 10.65 29.64
CA ASN A 532 -26.18 11.96 29.79
C ASN A 532 -24.65 11.89 29.90
N TYR A 533 -24.06 10.69 29.82
CA TYR A 533 -22.61 10.52 29.92
C TYR A 533 -21.94 10.87 28.58
N SER A 534 -20.79 11.52 28.68
CA SER A 534 -19.80 11.54 27.59
C SER A 534 -19.34 10.11 27.29
N LEU A 535 -18.78 9.88 26.10
CA LEU A 535 -18.31 8.56 25.74
C LEU A 535 -17.23 8.05 26.70
N TYR A 536 -16.37 8.95 27.20
CA TYR A 536 -15.38 8.63 28.22
C TYR A 536 -16.03 8.19 29.54
N GLU A 537 -16.99 8.97 30.06
CA GLU A 537 -17.73 8.64 31.30
C GLU A 537 -18.53 7.33 31.16
N LEU A 538 -19.10 7.08 29.97
CA LEU A 538 -19.78 5.83 29.66
C LEU A 538 -18.80 4.64 29.71
N THR A 539 -17.59 4.82 29.17
CA THR A 539 -16.54 3.80 29.19
C THR A 539 -16.14 3.46 30.63
N GLU A 540 -15.87 4.47 31.45
CA GLU A 540 -15.55 4.28 32.87
C GLU A 540 -16.70 3.61 33.64
N TYR A 541 -17.94 4.01 33.35
CA TYR A 541 -19.12 3.39 33.94
C TYR A 541 -19.19 1.89 33.61
N ILE A 542 -19.00 1.49 32.35
CA ILE A 542 -19.00 0.08 31.95
C ILE A 542 -17.88 -0.68 32.66
N ILE A 543 -16.65 -0.15 32.66
CA ILE A 543 -15.49 -0.79 33.29
C ILE A 543 -15.78 -1.10 34.76
N LYS A 544 -16.28 -0.11 35.51
CA LYS A 544 -16.55 -0.26 36.94
C LYS A 544 -17.79 -1.12 37.22
N HIS A 545 -18.85 -0.92 36.45
CA HIS A 545 -20.14 -1.56 36.72
C HIS A 545 -20.14 -3.06 36.39
N PHE A 546 -19.29 -3.47 35.45
CA PHE A 546 -19.01 -4.87 35.15
C PHE A 546 -17.76 -5.40 35.87
N GLY A 547 -17.21 -4.69 36.87
CA GLY A 547 -16.12 -5.19 37.70
C GLY A 547 -14.82 -5.52 36.95
N LEU A 548 -14.53 -4.78 35.87
CA LEU A 548 -13.30 -4.91 35.10
C LEU A 548 -12.11 -4.16 35.73
N ASP A 549 -12.34 -3.45 36.84
CA ASP A 549 -11.36 -2.65 37.59
C ASP A 549 -10.70 -3.40 38.77
N GLY A 550 -10.96 -4.71 38.92
CA GLY A 550 -10.44 -5.52 40.02
C GLY A 550 -8.92 -5.69 40.05
N GLU A 551 -8.28 -5.69 38.87
CA GLU A 551 -6.82 -5.64 38.70
C GLU A 551 -6.46 -4.51 37.73
N VAL A 552 -5.24 -3.98 37.84
CA VAL A 552 -4.77 -2.93 36.91
C VAL A 552 -4.65 -3.52 35.50
N ASN A 553 -5.66 -3.28 34.67
CA ASN A 553 -5.65 -3.70 33.27
C ASN A 553 -5.14 -2.55 32.38
N ILE A 554 -3.91 -2.71 31.88
CA ILE A 554 -3.24 -1.69 31.05
C ILE A 554 -3.98 -1.45 29.73
N TYR A 555 -4.65 -2.48 29.18
CA TYR A 555 -5.43 -2.36 27.95
C TYR A 555 -6.67 -1.49 28.15
N LEU A 556 -7.34 -1.60 29.30
CA LEU A 556 -8.48 -0.72 29.59
C LEU A 556 -8.05 0.74 29.78
N GLN A 557 -6.86 0.99 30.33
CA GLN A 557 -6.30 2.34 30.44
C GLN A 557 -5.98 2.94 29.06
N PHE A 558 -5.29 2.18 28.21
CA PHE A 558 -5.02 2.61 26.82
C PHE A 558 -6.32 2.79 26.01
N PHE A 559 -7.34 1.96 26.25
CA PHE A 559 -8.65 2.13 25.62
C PHE A 559 -9.33 3.43 26.05
N LEU A 560 -9.29 3.76 27.34
CA LEU A 560 -9.76 5.05 27.85
C LEU A 560 -9.01 6.23 27.22
N ASP A 561 -7.69 6.14 27.07
CA ASP A 561 -6.90 7.16 26.38
C ASP A 561 -7.33 7.34 24.91
N LYS A 562 -7.66 6.25 24.22
CA LYS A 562 -8.17 6.29 22.84
C LYS A 562 -9.57 6.88 22.74
N VAL A 563 -10.44 6.55 23.67
CA VAL A 563 -11.76 7.18 23.79
C VAL A 563 -11.62 8.69 24.05
N GLN A 564 -10.69 9.08 24.91
CA GLN A 564 -10.39 10.50 25.19
C GLN A 564 -9.81 11.22 23.95
N GLU A 565 -8.90 10.57 23.22
CA GLU A 565 -8.37 11.10 21.96
C GLU A 565 -9.49 11.33 20.94
N TYR A 566 -10.37 10.35 20.75
CA TYR A 566 -11.52 10.46 19.84
C TYR A 566 -12.45 11.61 20.24
N THR A 567 -12.93 11.61 21.49
CA THR A 567 -13.87 12.64 21.98
C THR A 567 -13.30 14.06 21.94
N SER A 568 -11.97 14.22 21.97
CA SER A 568 -11.32 15.52 21.84
C SER A 568 -11.31 16.08 20.41
N ARG A 569 -11.42 15.21 19.40
CA ARG A 569 -11.36 15.57 17.98
C ARG A 569 -12.72 15.50 17.28
N PHE A 570 -13.56 14.57 17.72
CA PHE A 570 -14.84 14.24 17.09
C PHE A 570 -16.00 14.55 18.03
N ASP A 571 -16.97 13.65 18.13
CA ASP A 571 -18.15 13.78 18.98
C ASP A 571 -18.13 12.78 20.15
N ASN A 572 -19.24 12.71 20.88
CA ASN A 572 -19.44 11.77 21.98
C ASN A 572 -20.38 10.61 21.59
N SER A 573 -20.57 10.35 20.29
CA SER A 573 -21.47 9.32 19.82
C SER A 573 -20.81 7.94 19.92
N VAL A 574 -21.46 7.02 20.62
CA VAL A 574 -21.06 5.60 20.67
C VAL A 574 -21.05 5.00 19.26
N ILE A 575 -22.04 5.34 18.43
CA ILE A 575 -22.16 4.82 17.06
C ILE A 575 -20.97 5.28 16.22
N ASN A 576 -20.65 6.58 16.28
CA ASN A 576 -19.58 7.13 15.44
C ASN A 576 -18.21 6.67 15.93
N PHE A 577 -18.04 6.47 17.25
CA PHE A 577 -16.84 5.87 17.80
C PHE A 577 -16.66 4.42 17.33
N LEU A 578 -17.73 3.61 17.31
CA LEU A 578 -17.67 2.23 16.82
C LEU A 578 -17.36 2.14 15.32
N GLU A 579 -17.77 3.14 14.52
CA GLU A 579 -17.40 3.21 13.10
C GLU A 579 -15.94 3.65 12.90
N TRP A 580 -15.42 4.49 13.81
CA TRP A 580 -14.05 4.98 13.78
C TRP A 580 -13.03 3.94 14.31
N TRP A 581 -13.42 3.18 15.33
CA TRP A 581 -12.61 2.16 16.02
C TRP A 581 -12.37 0.93 15.15
#